data_AF-A0A948PV89-F1
#
_entry.id   AF-A0A948PV89-F1
#
_cell.length_a   1.000
_cell.length_b   1.000
_cell.length_c   1.000
_cell.angle_alpha   90.00
_cell.angle_beta   90.00
_cell.angle_gamma   90.00
#
_symmetry.space_group_name_H-M   'P 1'
#
loop_
_entity.id
_entity.type
_entity.pdbx_description
1 polymer ?
#
loop_
_entity_poly.entity_id
_entity_poly.type
_entity_poly.pdbx_seq_one_letter_code
_entity_poly.pdbx_strand_id
1 'polypeptide(L)'
;MDRAQLIEEIQKMAVKIVATNPAGNRLLLIGGFRYRLLDASARTSTDLDYHWPGELEEKQQELIVLFQTKLLPEVNRAFSYEGTVKSATGPDSESDDVKVIELAFYKTDVPGSRIEIPVDITRIECLDAPIVKTGDGVVFLTASEADMIESKIIAVLNRVHVEARDLVDIFLFQNRFGPDAPDRIARKLAKLPLNSTNVSNRLGMLTNGRKQYVRAIGEIIETQFTTEVADRIMEGGGAETVFDQSIRIIQDKVGIKPAE
;
A
#
# COMPACT_ATOMS: atom_id res chain seq x y z
N MET A 1 -23.58 -9.48 3.40
CA MET A 1 -22.24 -8.90 3.27
C MET A 1 -21.81 -9.12 1.84
N ASP A 2 -21.54 -8.04 1.10
CA ASP A 2 -20.97 -8.16 -0.24
C ASP A 2 -19.50 -8.62 -0.17
N ARG A 3 -18.90 -8.94 -1.33
CA ARG A 3 -17.53 -9.46 -1.41
C ARG A 3 -16.50 -8.44 -0.91
N ALA A 4 -16.67 -7.16 -1.20
CA ALA A 4 -15.72 -6.13 -0.82
C ALA A 4 -15.72 -5.93 0.71
N GLN A 5 -16.91 -5.90 1.31
CA GLN A 5 -17.08 -5.84 2.76
C GLN A 5 -16.47 -7.07 3.44
N LEU A 6 -16.65 -8.28 2.89
CA LEU A 6 -16.01 -9.49 3.42
C LEU A 6 -14.48 -9.40 3.38
N ILE A 7 -13.90 -8.94 2.27
CA ILE A 7 -12.45 -8.76 2.14
C ILE A 7 -11.96 -7.78 3.20
N GLU A 8 -12.63 -6.63 3.36
CA GLU A 8 -12.24 -5.61 4.34
C GLU A 8 -12.32 -6.15 5.78
N GLU A 9 -13.34 -6.95 6.12
CA GLU A 9 -13.45 -7.59 7.43
C GLU A 9 -12.35 -8.64 7.69
N ILE A 10 -11.97 -9.42 6.67
CA ILE A 10 -10.82 -10.35 6.78
C ILE A 10 -9.50 -9.56 6.95
N GLN A 11 -9.31 -8.46 6.21
CA GLN A 11 -8.15 -7.60 6.36
C GLN A 11 -8.07 -6.99 7.78
N LYS A 12 -9.20 -6.49 8.31
CA LYS A 12 -9.30 -5.99 9.70
C LYS A 12 -8.93 -7.07 10.71
N MET A 13 -9.42 -8.29 10.52
CA MET A 13 -9.09 -9.42 11.38
C MET A 13 -7.57 -9.72 11.34
N ALA A 14 -6.98 -9.78 10.15
CA ALA A 14 -5.55 -10.01 9.98
C ALA A 14 -4.69 -8.96 10.68
N VAL A 15 -4.96 -7.66 10.47
CA VAL A 15 -4.17 -6.60 11.11
C VAL A 15 -4.36 -6.54 12.62
N LYS A 16 -5.56 -6.86 13.14
CA LYS A 16 -5.80 -6.93 14.59
C LYS A 16 -5.03 -8.08 15.22
N ILE A 17 -5.01 -9.25 14.58
CA ILE A 17 -4.19 -10.39 15.01
C ILE A 17 -2.71 -10.01 15.05
N VAL A 18 -2.20 -9.37 14.00
CA VAL A 18 -0.80 -8.92 13.96
C VAL A 18 -0.51 -7.93 15.09
N ALA A 19 -1.33 -6.88 15.23
CA ALA A 19 -1.10 -5.81 16.21
C ALA A 19 -1.18 -6.27 17.67
N THR A 20 -1.88 -7.37 17.95
CA THR A 20 -2.09 -7.90 19.31
C THR A 20 -1.23 -9.12 19.65
N ASN A 21 -0.37 -9.56 18.73
CA ASN A 21 0.45 -10.76 18.90
C ASN A 21 1.96 -10.45 18.90
N PRO A 22 2.79 -11.18 19.68
CA PRO A 22 4.24 -10.97 19.71
C PRO A 22 4.93 -10.97 18.34
N ALA A 23 4.47 -11.76 17.36
CA ALA A 23 5.05 -11.78 16.02
C ALA A 23 4.91 -10.43 15.27
N GLY A 24 3.87 -9.64 15.58
CA GLY A 24 3.68 -8.30 15.05
C GLY A 24 4.36 -7.20 15.88
N ASN A 25 5.11 -7.55 16.93
CA ASN A 25 5.82 -6.55 17.73
C ASN A 25 6.78 -5.74 16.85
N ARG A 26 6.71 -4.40 16.97
CA ARG A 26 7.47 -3.42 16.17
C ARG A 26 7.22 -3.48 14.65
N LEU A 27 6.26 -4.27 14.18
CA LEU A 27 5.86 -4.26 12.79
C LEU A 27 4.97 -3.03 12.54
N LEU A 28 5.31 -2.21 11.55
CA LEU A 28 4.56 -0.99 11.28
C LEU A 28 3.53 -1.26 10.19
N LEU A 29 2.24 -1.08 10.48
CA LEU A 29 1.22 -1.10 9.44
C LEU A 29 1.44 0.12 8.52
N ILE A 30 1.56 -0.10 7.21
CA ILE A 30 1.79 0.95 6.20
C ILE A 30 0.84 0.76 5.00
N GLY A 31 1.08 1.50 3.92
CA GLY A 31 0.37 1.35 2.66
C GLY A 31 -1.11 1.79 2.65
N GLY A 32 -1.86 1.29 1.67
CA GLY A 32 -3.23 1.74 1.41
C GLY A 32 -4.20 1.37 2.53
N PHE A 33 -4.08 0.15 3.05
CA PHE A 33 -4.99 -0.32 4.10
C PHE A 33 -4.80 0.42 5.42
N ARG A 34 -3.59 0.89 5.73
CA ARG A 34 -3.34 1.80 6.86
C ARG A 34 -4.18 3.06 6.75
N TYR A 35 -4.17 3.73 5.60
CA TYR A 35 -4.98 4.93 5.38
C TYR A 35 -6.48 4.62 5.44
N ARG A 36 -6.90 3.48 4.88
CA ARG A 36 -8.30 3.04 4.92
C ARG A 36 -8.79 2.83 6.36
N LEU A 37 -8.01 2.10 7.15
CA LEU A 37 -8.40 1.71 8.51
C LEU A 37 -8.25 2.85 9.53
N LEU A 38 -7.16 3.61 9.46
CA LEU A 38 -6.76 4.54 10.54
C LEU A 38 -6.97 6.00 10.19
N ASP A 39 -7.21 6.34 8.92
CA ASP A 39 -7.45 7.70 8.44
C ASP A 39 -8.78 7.86 7.70
N ALA A 40 -9.62 6.81 7.72
CA ALA A 40 -10.91 6.76 7.04
C ALA A 40 -10.82 7.13 5.55
N SER A 41 -9.75 6.70 4.87
CA SER A 41 -9.61 6.89 3.42
C SER A 41 -10.83 6.34 2.67
N ALA A 42 -11.25 7.06 1.64
CA ALA A 42 -12.34 6.65 0.76
C ALA A 42 -11.95 5.52 -0.20
N ARG A 43 -10.65 5.30 -0.43
CA ARG A 43 -10.13 4.24 -1.29
C ARG A 43 -9.98 2.93 -0.49
N THR A 44 -10.55 1.85 -0.99
CA THR A 44 -10.31 0.50 -0.45
C THR A 44 -8.91 0.00 -0.80
N SER A 45 -8.37 -0.94 -0.02
CA SER A 45 -7.08 -1.58 -0.31
C SER A 45 -7.29 -3.06 -0.61
N THR A 46 -6.50 -3.60 -1.53
CA THR A 46 -6.57 -5.01 -1.93
C THR A 46 -5.60 -5.90 -1.15
N ASP A 47 -4.69 -5.29 -0.40
CA ASP A 47 -3.52 -5.89 0.22
C ASP A 47 -3.27 -5.30 1.61
N LEU A 48 -2.31 -5.89 2.32
CA LEU A 48 -1.82 -5.41 3.61
C LEU A 48 -0.33 -5.16 3.51
N ASP A 49 0.11 -3.94 3.81
CA ASP A 49 1.53 -3.59 3.76
C ASP A 49 2.09 -3.38 5.17
N TYR A 50 3.26 -3.93 5.42
CA TYR A 50 4.00 -3.76 6.66
C TYR A 50 5.44 -3.33 6.42
N HIS A 51 5.92 -2.45 7.29
CA HIS A 51 7.34 -2.15 7.38
C HIS A 51 8.01 -2.94 8.49
N TRP A 52 9.14 -3.56 8.17
CA TRP A 52 10.05 -4.22 9.10
C TRP A 52 11.52 -3.86 8.79
N PRO A 53 12.29 -3.27 9.72
CA PRO A 53 13.68 -2.93 9.46
C PRO A 53 14.65 -4.12 9.62
N GLY A 54 14.23 -5.23 10.23
CA GLY A 54 15.07 -6.41 10.45
C GLY A 54 15.09 -7.36 9.26
N GLU A 55 15.43 -8.62 9.51
CA GLU A 55 15.43 -9.68 8.50
C GLU A 55 14.00 -9.99 8.02
N LEU A 56 13.74 -9.74 6.73
CA LEU A 56 12.40 -9.87 6.15
C LEU A 56 11.94 -11.32 6.08
N GLU A 57 12.85 -12.24 5.73
CA GLU A 57 12.54 -13.68 5.62
C GLU A 57 12.11 -14.26 6.97
N GLU A 58 12.86 -13.97 8.03
CA GLU A 58 12.51 -14.41 9.39
C GLU A 58 11.13 -13.86 9.81
N LYS A 59 10.88 -12.57 9.54
CA LYS A 59 9.59 -11.95 9.84
C LYS A 59 8.45 -12.54 9.02
N GLN A 60 8.69 -12.88 7.76
CA GLN A 60 7.72 -13.57 6.91
C GLN A 60 7.32 -14.92 7.51
N GLN A 61 8.30 -15.72 7.94
CA GLN A 61 8.02 -17.02 8.56
C GLN A 61 7.24 -16.89 9.87
N GLU A 62 7.57 -15.90 10.71
CA GLU A 62 6.79 -15.61 11.93
C GLU A 62 5.32 -15.29 11.63
N LEU A 63 5.07 -14.43 10.63
CA LEU A 63 3.71 -14.06 10.24
C LEU A 63 2.96 -15.21 9.57
N ILE A 64 3.62 -16.05 8.78
CA ILE A 64 3.00 -17.26 8.22
C ILE A 64 2.49 -18.17 9.35
N VAL A 65 3.34 -18.45 10.34
CA VAL A 65 2.95 -19.27 11.51
C VAL A 65 1.80 -18.61 12.27
N LEU A 66 1.86 -17.28 12.48
CA LEU A 66 0.78 -16.53 13.12
C LEU A 66 -0.54 -16.68 12.35
N PHE A 67 -0.54 -16.48 11.04
CA PHE A 67 -1.75 -16.55 10.23
C PHE A 67 -2.30 -17.98 10.14
N GLN A 68 -1.45 -18.99 10.03
CA GLN A 68 -1.88 -20.39 10.06
C GLN A 68 -2.54 -20.76 11.40
N THR A 69 -1.98 -20.30 12.52
CA THR A 69 -2.44 -20.71 13.86
C THR A 69 -3.56 -19.84 14.43
N LYS A 70 -3.71 -18.60 13.96
CA LYS A 70 -4.70 -17.63 14.47
C LYS A 70 -5.69 -17.16 13.41
N LEU A 71 -5.20 -16.64 12.28
CA LEU A 71 -6.06 -16.04 11.26
C LEU A 71 -6.95 -17.07 10.56
N LEU A 72 -6.39 -18.18 10.07
CA LEU A 72 -7.19 -19.20 9.37
C LEU A 72 -8.34 -19.74 10.25
N PRO A 73 -8.10 -20.16 11.52
CA PRO A 73 -9.19 -20.58 12.39
C PRO A 73 -10.23 -19.50 12.68
N GLU A 74 -9.81 -18.23 12.78
CA GLU A 74 -10.73 -17.12 13.08
C GLU A 74 -11.61 -16.77 11.88
N VAL A 75 -11.05 -16.72 10.68
CA VAL A 75 -11.80 -16.54 9.42
C VAL A 75 -12.78 -17.70 9.20
N ASN A 76 -12.37 -18.94 9.49
CA ASN A 76 -13.26 -20.09 9.43
C ASN A 76 -14.42 -19.97 10.40
N ARG A 77 -14.16 -19.60 11.66
CA ARG A 77 -15.21 -19.43 12.67
C ARG A 77 -16.19 -18.32 12.32
N ALA A 78 -15.69 -17.19 11.82
CA ALA A 78 -16.51 -16.01 11.56
C ALA A 78 -17.31 -16.10 10.25
N PHE A 79 -16.72 -16.68 9.20
CA PHE A 79 -17.26 -16.59 7.84
C PHE A 79 -17.45 -17.96 7.15
N SER A 80 -17.05 -19.04 7.81
CA SER A 80 -17.04 -20.41 7.26
C SER A 80 -16.18 -20.53 6.00
N TYR A 81 -15.11 -19.75 5.91
CA TYR A 81 -14.10 -19.86 4.87
C TYR A 81 -12.95 -20.74 5.35
N GLU A 82 -12.55 -21.71 4.54
CA GLU A 82 -11.25 -22.36 4.68
C GLU A 82 -10.17 -21.45 4.09
N GLY A 83 -8.90 -21.78 4.30
CA GLY A 83 -7.84 -20.99 3.70
C GLY A 83 -6.46 -21.61 3.74
N THR A 84 -5.55 -20.96 3.06
CA THR A 84 -4.13 -21.31 2.95
C THR A 84 -3.28 -20.08 3.18
N VAL A 85 -2.12 -20.28 3.79
CA VAL A 85 -1.10 -19.26 4.00
C VAL A 85 0.22 -19.83 3.53
N LYS A 86 0.92 -19.13 2.65
CA LYS A 86 2.25 -19.51 2.16
C LYS A 86 3.04 -18.28 1.73
N SER A 87 4.36 -18.38 1.66
CA SER A 87 5.18 -17.39 0.97
C SER A 87 4.79 -17.33 -0.51
N ALA A 88 4.78 -16.14 -1.09
CA ALA A 88 4.67 -15.98 -2.54
C ALA A 88 5.88 -16.60 -3.24
N THR A 89 5.68 -17.06 -4.47
CA THR A 89 6.74 -17.64 -5.31
C THR A 89 6.77 -16.96 -6.67
N GLY A 90 7.97 -16.69 -7.21
CA GLY A 90 8.17 -16.03 -8.51
C GLY A 90 9.14 -14.85 -8.44
N PRO A 91 9.47 -14.25 -9.60
CA PRO A 91 10.55 -13.26 -9.72
C PRO A 91 10.38 -12.03 -8.81
N ASP A 92 9.15 -11.55 -8.64
CA ASP A 92 8.86 -10.37 -7.81
C ASP A 92 8.93 -10.67 -6.30
N SER A 93 8.75 -11.94 -5.91
CA SER A 93 8.82 -12.40 -4.50
C SER A 93 10.23 -12.80 -4.05
N GLU A 94 11.19 -12.87 -4.98
CA GLU A 94 12.60 -13.16 -4.69
C GLU A 94 13.42 -11.91 -4.33
N SER A 95 12.78 -10.73 -4.26
CA SER A 95 13.43 -9.48 -3.85
C SER A 95 13.93 -9.55 -2.40
N ASP A 96 15.09 -8.95 -2.15
CA ASP A 96 15.62 -8.73 -0.79
C ASP A 96 14.94 -7.55 -0.06
N ASP A 97 14.16 -6.74 -0.78
CA ASP A 97 13.52 -5.53 -0.28
C ASP A 97 12.05 -5.72 0.11
N VAL A 98 11.44 -6.83 -0.33
CA VAL A 98 10.06 -7.19 -0.02
C VAL A 98 9.89 -8.71 0.09
N LYS A 99 9.13 -9.15 1.10
CA LYS A 99 8.65 -10.52 1.23
C LYS A 99 7.13 -10.54 1.28
N VAL A 100 6.51 -11.35 0.43
CA VAL A 100 5.06 -11.39 0.26
C VAL A 100 4.50 -12.69 0.82
N ILE A 101 3.43 -12.62 1.59
CA ILE A 101 2.64 -13.76 2.05
C ILE A 101 1.34 -13.80 1.28
N GLU A 102 1.04 -14.93 0.65
CA GLU A 102 -0.23 -15.18 -0.03
C GLU A 102 -1.23 -15.76 0.97
N LEU A 103 -2.22 -14.94 1.35
CA LEU A 103 -3.42 -15.44 2.03
C LEU A 103 -4.47 -15.76 0.98
N ALA A 104 -5.01 -16.97 1.02
CA ALA A 104 -6.17 -17.32 0.21
C ALA A 104 -7.26 -17.95 1.06
N PHE A 105 -8.50 -17.52 0.85
CA PHE A 105 -9.68 -18.00 1.56
C PHE A 105 -10.72 -18.49 0.57
N TYR A 106 -11.33 -19.64 0.81
CA TYR A 106 -12.32 -20.22 -0.10
C TYR A 106 -13.37 -21.06 0.62
N LYS A 107 -14.49 -21.31 -0.07
CA LYS A 107 -15.49 -22.31 0.30
C LYS A 107 -15.48 -23.41 -0.76
N THR A 108 -15.18 -24.64 -0.36
CA THR A 108 -15.00 -25.80 -1.24
C THR A 108 -16.20 -26.02 -2.17
N ASP A 109 -17.42 -25.76 -1.68
CA ASP A 109 -18.66 -25.98 -2.43
C ASP A 109 -19.26 -24.72 -3.06
N VAL A 110 -18.54 -23.58 -3.05
CA VAL A 110 -19.04 -22.32 -3.62
C VAL A 110 -18.08 -21.83 -4.71
N PRO A 111 -18.40 -22.06 -5.99
CA PRO A 111 -17.61 -21.56 -7.12
C PRO A 111 -17.41 -20.04 -7.05
N GLY A 112 -16.20 -19.59 -7.37
CA GLY A 112 -15.86 -18.17 -7.37
C GLY A 112 -15.72 -17.53 -5.98
N SER A 113 -15.86 -18.30 -4.90
CA SER A 113 -15.71 -17.79 -3.52
C SER A 113 -14.28 -17.39 -3.15
N ARG A 114 -13.27 -17.86 -3.91
CA ARG A 114 -11.86 -17.63 -3.60
C ARG A 114 -11.55 -16.13 -3.47
N ILE A 115 -10.99 -15.76 -2.33
CA ILE A 115 -10.46 -14.44 -1.99
C ILE A 115 -8.96 -14.57 -1.79
N GLU A 116 -8.20 -13.64 -2.36
CA GLU A 116 -6.75 -13.57 -2.20
C GLU A 116 -6.39 -12.20 -1.62
N ILE A 117 -5.56 -12.20 -0.57
CA ILE A 117 -5.11 -10.98 0.12
C ILE A 117 -3.59 -11.11 0.30
N PRO A 118 -2.79 -10.43 -0.52
CA PRO A 118 -1.36 -10.40 -0.31
C PRO A 118 -1.02 -9.57 0.93
N VAL A 119 0.00 -10.02 1.65
CA VAL A 119 0.59 -9.31 2.79
C VAL A 119 2.06 -9.06 2.49
N ASP A 120 2.40 -7.80 2.29
CA ASP A 120 3.74 -7.36 1.91
C ASP A 120 4.51 -6.93 3.16
N ILE A 121 5.73 -7.43 3.32
CA ILE A 121 6.67 -7.02 4.36
C ILE A 121 7.86 -6.39 3.67
N THR A 122 8.06 -5.08 3.86
CA THR A 122 9.06 -4.31 3.12
C THR A 122 9.90 -3.41 4.02
N ARG A 123 11.03 -2.95 3.51
CA ARG A 123 11.86 -1.92 4.13
C ARG A 123 11.58 -0.58 3.44
N ILE A 124 10.92 0.34 4.15
CA ILE A 124 10.88 1.74 3.77
C ILE A 124 11.84 2.53 4.66
N GLU A 125 12.44 3.56 4.10
CA GLU A 125 13.24 4.50 4.87
C GLU A 125 12.31 5.38 5.71
N CYS A 126 12.35 5.21 7.03
CA CYS A 126 11.66 6.05 8.00
C CYS A 126 12.63 7.06 8.60
N LEU A 127 12.35 8.36 8.45
CA LEU A 127 13.15 9.41 9.07
C LEU A 127 12.59 9.83 10.44
N ASP A 128 11.30 9.58 10.68
CA ASP A 128 10.67 9.88 11.96
C ASP A 128 10.48 8.61 12.79
N ALA A 129 10.29 8.79 14.10
CA ALA A 129 9.91 7.69 14.96
C ALA A 129 8.53 7.14 14.56
N PRO A 130 8.31 5.82 14.70
CA PRO A 130 6.98 5.25 14.52
C PRO A 130 5.95 5.93 15.40
N ILE A 131 4.74 6.10 14.87
CA ILE A 131 3.62 6.69 15.60
C ILE A 131 2.63 5.62 16.00
N VAL A 132 1.86 5.91 17.05
CA VAL A 132 0.80 5.05 17.55
C VAL A 132 -0.54 5.60 17.10
N LYS A 133 -1.39 4.75 16.53
CA LYS A 133 -2.78 5.05 16.19
C LYS A 133 -3.70 4.00 16.79
N THR A 134 -4.95 4.38 17.03
CA THR A 134 -5.99 3.45 17.46
C THR A 134 -7.05 3.31 16.38
N GLY A 135 -7.52 2.08 16.18
CA GLY A 135 -8.59 1.77 15.23
C GLY A 135 -9.29 0.50 15.68
N ASP A 136 -10.63 0.47 15.61
CA ASP A 136 -11.42 -0.69 16.05
C ASP A 136 -11.05 -1.26 17.43
N GLY A 137 -10.72 -0.39 18.39
CA GLY A 137 -10.33 -0.79 19.74
C GLY A 137 -8.94 -1.42 19.87
N VAL A 138 -8.13 -1.42 18.82
CA VAL A 138 -6.75 -1.94 18.80
C VAL A 138 -5.75 -0.82 18.61
N VAL A 139 -4.56 -0.98 19.22
CA VAL A 139 -3.42 -0.07 19.08
C VAL A 139 -2.54 -0.57 17.95
N PHE A 140 -2.29 0.28 16.95
CA PHE A 140 -1.43 0.01 15.80
C PHE A 140 -0.18 0.87 15.87
N LEU A 141 0.96 0.25 15.60
CA LEU A 141 2.20 0.96 15.30
C LEU A 141 2.25 1.19 13.78
N THR A 142 2.61 2.40 13.36
CA THR A 142 2.64 2.78 11.94
C THR A 142 3.78 3.77 11.68
N ALA A 143 4.23 3.88 10.43
CA ALA A 143 5.13 4.94 10.01
C ALA A 143 4.45 6.32 10.15
N SER A 144 5.26 7.37 10.26
CA SER A 144 4.75 8.75 10.28
C SER A 144 3.97 9.07 9.00
N GLU A 145 3.09 10.08 9.05
CA GLU A 145 2.36 10.53 7.84
C GLU A 145 3.32 10.94 6.72
N ALA A 146 4.41 11.64 7.07
CA ALA A 146 5.43 12.07 6.13
C ALA A 146 6.14 10.87 5.50
N ASP A 147 6.59 9.90 6.32
CA ASP A 147 7.27 8.72 5.80
C ASP A 147 6.37 7.87 4.89
N MET A 148 5.09 7.76 5.23
CA MET A 148 4.08 7.07 4.43
C MET A 148 3.94 7.69 3.03
N ILE A 149 3.67 8.99 2.94
CA ILE A 149 3.43 9.64 1.64
C ILE A 149 4.72 9.78 0.81
N GLU A 150 5.86 10.00 1.46
CA GLU A 150 7.16 10.02 0.80
C GLU A 150 7.50 8.65 0.21
N SER A 151 7.18 7.55 0.90
CA SER A 151 7.42 6.20 0.37
C SER A 151 6.66 5.93 -0.93
N LYS A 152 5.52 6.58 -1.17
CA LYS A 152 4.77 6.49 -2.43
C LYS A 152 5.52 7.15 -3.59
N ILE A 153 6.15 8.30 -3.35
CA ILE A 153 7.05 8.92 -4.33
C ILE A 153 8.24 8.00 -4.62
N ILE A 154 8.87 7.45 -3.57
CA ILE A 154 9.99 6.53 -3.74
C ILE A 154 9.57 5.28 -4.54
N ALA A 155 8.40 4.70 -4.28
CA ALA A 155 7.87 3.56 -5.01
C ALA A 155 7.68 3.87 -6.50
N VAL A 156 7.07 5.01 -6.84
CA VAL A 156 6.88 5.46 -8.22
C VAL A 156 8.22 5.59 -8.98
N LEU A 157 9.25 6.06 -8.28
CA LEU A 157 10.57 6.32 -8.86
C LEU A 157 11.48 5.09 -8.95
N ASN A 158 11.37 4.17 -7.99
CA ASN A 158 12.33 3.08 -7.82
C ASN A 158 11.83 1.71 -8.33
N ARG A 159 10.51 1.47 -8.37
CA ARG A 159 9.96 0.19 -8.83
C ARG A 159 10.18 0.01 -10.33
N VAL A 160 10.26 -1.22 -10.81
CA VAL A 160 10.27 -1.51 -12.26
C VAL A 160 8.92 -1.14 -12.87
N HIS A 161 7.83 -1.59 -12.24
CA HIS A 161 6.45 -1.28 -12.62
C HIS A 161 5.82 -0.30 -11.62
N VAL A 162 5.31 0.84 -12.10
CA VAL A 162 4.55 1.78 -11.26
C VAL A 162 3.13 1.28 -11.10
N GLU A 163 2.65 1.22 -9.86
CA GLU A 163 1.26 0.95 -9.58
C GLU A 163 0.47 2.26 -9.63
N ALA A 164 -0.59 2.32 -10.44
CA ALA A 164 -1.41 3.52 -10.57
C ALA A 164 -2.02 3.98 -9.23
N ARG A 165 -2.21 3.06 -8.28
CA ARG A 165 -2.67 3.36 -6.92
C ARG A 165 -1.70 4.25 -6.13
N ASP A 166 -0.40 4.17 -6.40
CA ASP A 166 0.58 5.06 -5.75
C ASP A 166 0.38 6.52 -6.21
N LEU A 167 0.01 6.73 -7.48
CA LEU A 167 -0.36 8.06 -7.98
C LEU A 167 -1.66 8.57 -7.36
N VAL A 168 -2.65 7.69 -7.16
CA VAL A 168 -3.90 8.04 -6.47
C VAL A 168 -3.63 8.41 -5.00
N ASP A 169 -2.81 7.63 -4.30
CA ASP A 169 -2.45 7.92 -2.90
C ASP A 169 -1.69 9.26 -2.79
N ILE A 170 -0.78 9.56 -3.71
CA ILE A 170 -0.08 10.87 -3.76
C ILE A 170 -1.08 12.01 -3.90
N PHE A 171 -2.08 11.87 -4.77
CA PHE A 171 -3.13 12.87 -4.95
C PHE A 171 -3.98 13.04 -3.69
N LEU A 172 -4.46 11.94 -3.09
CA LEU A 172 -5.35 11.95 -1.94
C LEU A 172 -4.69 12.52 -0.68
N PHE A 173 -3.42 12.19 -0.47
CA PHE A 173 -2.68 12.50 0.76
C PHE A 173 -1.61 13.56 0.57
N GLN A 174 -1.71 14.38 -0.48
CA GLN A 174 -0.76 15.47 -0.75
C GLN A 174 -0.60 16.47 0.41
N ASN A 175 -1.63 16.62 1.26
CA ASN A 175 -1.59 17.48 2.44
C ASN A 175 -0.76 16.89 3.61
N ARG A 176 -0.27 15.66 3.48
CA ARG A 176 0.60 14.98 4.46
C ARG A 176 2.08 15.30 4.26
N PHE A 177 2.45 15.92 3.15
CA PHE A 177 3.81 16.43 2.95
C PHE A 177 4.07 17.60 3.91
N GLY A 178 5.15 17.48 4.69
CA GLY A 178 5.70 18.59 5.47
C GLY A 178 6.40 19.63 4.59
N PRO A 179 6.70 20.83 5.12
CA PRO A 179 7.45 21.85 4.40
C PRO A 179 8.88 21.41 4.02
N ASP A 180 9.45 20.46 4.75
CA ASP A 180 10.77 19.86 4.55
C ASP A 180 10.74 18.59 3.68
N ALA A 181 9.58 18.22 3.13
CA ALA A 181 9.43 17.03 2.29
C ALA A 181 10.46 16.92 1.14
N PRO A 182 10.82 17.99 0.40
CA PRO A 182 11.84 17.89 -0.64
C PRO A 182 13.20 17.42 -0.11
N ASP A 183 13.66 17.97 1.02
CA ASP A 183 14.93 17.58 1.64
C ASP A 183 14.88 16.13 2.14
N ARG A 184 13.75 15.72 2.71
CA ARG A 184 13.52 14.36 3.19
C ARG A 184 13.55 13.36 2.04
N ILE A 185 12.84 13.64 0.95
CA ILE A 185 12.82 12.79 -0.25
C ILE A 185 14.21 12.72 -0.88
N ALA A 186 14.94 13.83 -0.96
CA ALA A 186 16.32 13.82 -1.44
C ALA A 186 17.23 12.91 -0.61
N ARG A 187 17.10 12.95 0.73
CA ARG A 187 17.84 12.03 1.64
C ARG A 187 17.47 10.56 1.41
N LYS A 188 16.19 10.26 1.20
CA LYS A 188 15.73 8.89 0.91
C LYS A 188 16.24 8.38 -0.43
N LEU A 189 16.17 9.22 -1.48
CA LEU A 189 16.69 8.89 -2.80
C LEU A 189 18.21 8.67 -2.80
N ALA A 190 18.97 9.42 -2.00
CA ALA A 190 20.43 9.28 -1.89
C ALA A 190 20.88 7.90 -1.36
N LYS A 191 19.98 7.14 -0.72
CA LYS A 191 20.25 5.76 -0.27
C LYS A 191 19.96 4.70 -1.33
N LEU A 192 19.33 5.08 -2.43
CA LEU A 192 18.98 4.19 -3.53
C LEU A 192 20.03 4.32 -4.65
N PRO A 193 20.21 3.29 -5.49
CA PRO A 193 21.05 3.36 -6.67
C PRO A 193 20.42 4.19 -7.81
N LEU A 194 19.78 5.32 -7.47
CA LEU A 194 19.12 6.24 -8.37
C LEU A 194 19.92 7.53 -8.48
N ASN A 195 20.24 7.97 -9.70
CA ASN A 195 20.75 9.31 -9.95
C ASN A 195 19.68 10.22 -10.56
N SER A 196 19.98 11.52 -10.69
CA SER A 196 19.06 12.52 -11.25
C SER A 196 18.60 12.18 -12.68
N THR A 197 19.44 11.54 -13.48
CA THR A 197 19.07 11.07 -14.82
C THR A 197 18.06 9.92 -14.74
N ASN A 198 18.24 8.95 -13.83
CA ASN A 198 17.26 7.89 -13.61
C ASN A 198 15.89 8.45 -13.21
N VAL A 199 15.87 9.40 -12.27
CA VAL A 199 14.63 10.06 -11.82
C VAL A 199 13.96 10.82 -12.96
N SER A 200 14.73 11.62 -13.72
CA SER A 200 14.20 12.37 -14.87
C SER A 200 13.65 11.45 -15.96
N ASN A 201 14.39 10.38 -16.29
CA ASN A 201 13.93 9.38 -17.25
C ASN A 201 12.65 8.68 -16.78
N ARG A 202 12.55 8.35 -15.48
CA ARG A 202 11.35 7.72 -14.93
C ARG A 202 10.13 8.63 -15.01
N LEU A 203 10.29 9.92 -14.71
CA LEU A 203 9.22 10.92 -14.89
C LEU A 203 8.84 11.10 -16.36
N GLY A 204 9.83 11.09 -17.26
CA GLY A 204 9.59 11.09 -18.71
C GLY A 204 8.78 9.87 -19.16
N MET A 205 9.13 8.67 -18.68
CA MET A 205 8.37 7.45 -18.96
C MET A 205 6.94 7.51 -18.42
N LEU A 206 6.74 8.03 -17.21
CA LEU A 206 5.41 8.21 -16.63
C LEU A 206 4.56 9.15 -17.49
N THR A 207 5.13 10.28 -17.88
CA THR A 207 4.47 11.30 -18.72
C THR A 207 4.13 10.74 -20.10
N ASN A 208 5.07 10.05 -20.75
CA ASN A 208 4.83 9.38 -22.03
C ASN A 208 3.78 8.27 -21.93
N GLY A 209 3.69 7.62 -20.77
CA GLY A 209 2.69 6.61 -20.44
C GLY A 209 1.34 7.17 -19.98
N ARG A 210 1.11 8.50 -20.02
CA ARG A 210 -0.09 9.16 -19.45
C ARG A 210 -1.39 8.43 -19.78
N LYS A 211 -1.62 8.08 -21.05
CA LYS A 211 -2.86 7.40 -21.47
C LYS A 211 -3.11 6.09 -20.73
N GLN A 212 -2.06 5.30 -20.49
CA GLN A 212 -2.16 4.04 -19.75
C GLN A 212 -2.48 4.29 -18.28
N TYR A 213 -1.77 5.23 -17.64
CA TYR A 213 -1.98 5.54 -16.22
C TYR A 213 -3.32 6.20 -15.95
N VAL A 214 -3.78 7.13 -16.80
CA VAL A 214 -5.11 7.74 -16.70
C VAL A 214 -6.20 6.67 -16.78
N ARG A 215 -6.08 5.71 -17.70
CA ARG A 215 -7.02 4.58 -17.77
C ARG A 215 -7.00 3.76 -16.46
N ALA A 216 -5.82 3.36 -16.00
CA ALA A 216 -5.67 2.57 -14.78
C ALA A 216 -6.20 3.32 -13.53
N ILE A 217 -5.99 4.64 -13.45
CA ILE A 217 -6.55 5.48 -12.40
C ILE A 217 -8.09 5.52 -12.49
N GLY A 218 -8.65 5.63 -13.70
CA GLY A 218 -10.10 5.55 -13.92
C GLY A 218 -10.69 4.24 -13.40
N GLU A 219 -10.06 3.11 -13.74
CA GLU A 219 -10.46 1.79 -13.23
C GLU A 219 -10.38 1.71 -11.69
N ILE A 220 -9.37 2.33 -11.07
CA ILE A 220 -9.28 2.42 -9.60
C ILE A 220 -10.39 3.29 -9.01
N ILE A 221 -10.70 4.44 -9.62
CA ILE A 221 -11.78 5.33 -9.18
C ILE A 221 -13.12 4.58 -9.20
N GLU A 222 -13.40 3.85 -10.27
CA GLU A 222 -14.65 3.11 -10.43
C GLU A 222 -14.79 1.92 -9.47
N THR A 223 -13.68 1.24 -9.15
CA THR A 223 -13.72 -0.05 -8.44
C THR A 223 -13.32 0.01 -6.96
N GLN A 224 -12.57 1.02 -6.55
CA GLN A 224 -12.01 1.11 -5.19
C GLN A 224 -12.57 2.26 -4.36
N PHE A 225 -13.45 3.09 -4.92
CA PHE A 225 -14.13 4.16 -4.18
C PHE A 225 -15.63 3.87 -4.08
N THR A 226 -16.28 4.51 -3.10
CA THR A 226 -17.75 4.56 -3.10
C THR A 226 -18.21 5.40 -4.30
N THR A 227 -19.40 5.09 -4.83
CA THR A 227 -20.00 5.83 -5.96
C THR A 227 -19.99 7.32 -5.73
N GLU A 228 -20.37 7.77 -4.53
CA GLU A 228 -20.40 9.19 -4.16
C GLU A 228 -19.04 9.89 -4.24
N VAL A 229 -17.96 9.19 -3.87
CA VAL A 229 -16.60 9.76 -3.94
C VAL A 229 -16.07 9.69 -5.37
N ALA A 230 -16.34 8.59 -6.08
CA ALA A 230 -16.00 8.47 -7.49
C ALA A 230 -16.63 9.60 -8.32
N ASP A 231 -17.92 9.87 -8.13
CA ASP A 231 -18.66 10.93 -8.83
C ASP A 231 -18.02 12.30 -8.58
N ARG A 232 -17.65 12.62 -7.33
CA ARG A 232 -16.96 13.89 -7.00
C ARG A 232 -15.58 14.00 -7.66
N ILE A 233 -14.83 12.90 -7.73
CA ILE A 233 -13.54 12.90 -8.44
C ILE A 233 -13.77 13.16 -9.93
N MET A 234 -14.79 12.53 -10.52
CA MET A 234 -15.15 12.72 -11.92
C MET A 234 -15.61 14.15 -12.22
N GLU A 235 -16.41 14.76 -11.35
CA GLU A 235 -16.78 16.19 -11.43
C GLU A 235 -15.57 17.12 -11.34
N GLY A 236 -14.56 16.74 -10.55
CA GLY A 236 -13.30 17.46 -10.40
C GLY A 236 -12.29 17.27 -11.54
N GLY A 237 -12.68 16.68 -12.67
CA GLY A 237 -11.82 16.43 -13.83
C GLY A 237 -11.23 15.02 -13.89
N GLY A 238 -11.68 14.11 -13.01
CA GLY A 238 -11.50 12.67 -13.11
C GLY A 238 -10.04 12.19 -13.07
N ALA A 239 -9.81 11.04 -13.68
CA ALA A 239 -8.51 10.37 -13.69
C ALA A 239 -7.38 11.20 -14.32
N GLU A 240 -7.70 12.07 -15.28
CA GLU A 240 -6.72 12.99 -15.88
C GLU A 240 -6.18 13.98 -14.87
N THR A 241 -7.07 14.61 -14.09
CA THR A 241 -6.67 15.57 -13.06
C THR A 241 -5.86 14.89 -11.95
N VAL A 242 -6.26 13.68 -11.55
CA VAL A 242 -5.50 12.89 -10.56
C VAL A 242 -4.09 12.61 -11.07
N PHE A 243 -3.94 12.16 -12.32
CA PHE A 243 -2.62 11.91 -12.91
C PHE A 243 -1.77 13.19 -12.98
N ASP A 244 -2.30 14.25 -13.58
CA ASP A 244 -1.54 15.48 -13.83
C ASP A 244 -1.10 16.16 -12.53
N GLN A 245 -1.97 16.17 -11.51
CA GLN A 245 -1.62 16.69 -10.19
C GLN A 245 -0.56 15.83 -9.49
N SER A 246 -0.68 14.51 -9.54
CA SER A 246 0.33 13.63 -8.93
C SER A 246 1.70 13.78 -9.57
N ILE A 247 1.78 13.89 -10.89
CA ILE A 247 3.06 14.15 -11.59
C ILE A 247 3.62 15.51 -11.17
N ARG A 248 2.79 16.56 -11.08
CA ARG A 248 3.23 17.89 -10.63
C ARG A 248 3.75 17.88 -9.21
N ILE A 249 3.08 17.16 -8.30
CA ILE A 249 3.52 16.98 -6.91
C ILE A 249 4.87 16.27 -6.87
N ILE A 250 5.02 15.17 -7.60
CA ILE A 250 6.28 14.44 -7.63
C ILE A 250 7.41 15.35 -8.14
N GLN A 251 7.20 16.04 -9.26
CA GLN A 251 8.16 17.00 -9.84
C GLN A 251 8.58 18.08 -8.84
N ASP A 252 7.62 18.71 -8.17
CA ASP A 252 7.86 19.71 -7.11
C ASP A 252 8.73 19.12 -5.99
N LYS A 253 8.37 17.93 -5.49
CA LYS A 253 9.05 17.31 -4.35
C LYS A 253 10.44 16.76 -4.66
N VAL A 254 10.72 16.37 -5.91
CA VAL A 254 12.06 15.93 -6.32
C VAL A 254 12.93 17.05 -6.90
N GLY A 255 12.40 18.28 -6.99
CA GLY A 255 13.14 19.43 -7.51
C GLY A 255 13.39 19.40 -9.02
N ILE A 256 12.55 18.69 -9.79
CA ILE A 256 12.62 18.65 -11.25
C ILE A 256 11.54 19.58 -11.80
N LYS A 257 11.94 20.59 -12.57
CA LYS A 257 10.98 21.47 -13.25
C LYS A 257 10.31 20.73 -14.42
N PRO A 258 9.03 21.02 -14.73
CA PRO A 258 8.42 20.54 -15.97
C PRO A 258 9.26 20.99 -17.17
N ALA A 259 9.41 20.14 -18.19
CA ALA A 259 9.90 20.60 -19.47
C ALA A 259 8.88 21.59 -20.04
N GLU A 260 9.32 22.82 -20.32
CA GLU A 260 8.53 23.85 -21.02
C GLU A 260 8.19 23.44 -22.45
#